data_AF-I4W8R3-F1
#
_entry.id   AF-I4W8R3-F1
#
_cell.length_a   1.000
_cell.length_b   1.000
_cell.length_c   1.000
_cell.angle_alpha   90.00
_cell.angle_beta   90.00
_cell.angle_gamma   90.00
#
_symmetry.space_group_name_H-M   'P 1'
#
loop_
_entity.id
_entity.type
_entity.pdbx_description
1 polymer ?
#
loop_
_entity_poly.entity_id
_entity_poly.type
_entity_poly.pdbx_seq_one_letter_code
_entity_poly.pdbx_strand_id
1 'polypeptide(L)'
;MQPAQAHHRFNLATALIATGELEEAKTQLDACIKLNPALWKAYLTRAQLHRCTTESHHLDDLTALLPSLQDDTSRMYVHLALAKEYEDLGHYANSFAHLVKGKAAAGAGRDYDIGRDAALVDALEEAFKTAASGPPGNPSPEPIFVIGMPRSGTTLVERIVSSHPDVYSAGELQNFGTVLKRMSGSTTAPILDADTITKSMHLDWAELGRHYVASTRPATGHTPRFLDKLPHNFLYAGFIARALPNAKIICLRRDPMDTCLSNFRQLFAQSSPYYNYSFDLLDTGRYYVLFDHLMATWRHLFPNRILEIGYEELVTSPESGARQIVDFCGLGWHDNCVQTEHNPQPVATASSVQVRAPIHRGFVQRWKHYENELRPLQDLLREAGIDPPNPG
;
A
#
# COMPACT_ATOMS: atom_id res chain seq x y z
N MET A 1 -14.77 30.49 4.16
CA MET A 1 -14.20 29.94 2.90
C MET A 1 -14.87 30.64 1.73
N GLN A 2 -14.14 31.12 0.71
CA GLN A 2 -14.77 31.72 -0.48
C GLN A 2 -15.42 30.60 -1.33
N PRO A 3 -16.76 30.50 -1.40
CA PRO A 3 -17.45 29.37 -2.04
C PRO A 3 -17.37 29.40 -3.58
N ALA A 4 -16.78 30.42 -4.18
CA ALA A 4 -16.72 30.60 -5.64
C ALA A 4 -15.47 29.98 -6.29
N GLN A 5 -14.55 29.38 -5.53
CA GLN A 5 -13.33 28.78 -6.08
C GLN A 5 -13.41 27.26 -6.11
N ALA A 6 -13.21 26.67 -7.29
CA ALA A 6 -13.26 25.22 -7.50
C ALA A 6 -12.30 24.44 -6.59
N HIS A 7 -11.05 24.91 -6.43
CA HIS A 7 -10.06 24.25 -5.57
C HIS A 7 -10.46 24.21 -4.09
N HIS A 8 -11.08 25.26 -3.56
CA HIS A 8 -11.57 25.26 -2.18
C HIS A 8 -12.70 24.24 -1.98
N ARG A 9 -13.60 24.13 -2.95
CA ARG A 9 -14.67 23.12 -2.93
C ARG A 9 -14.12 21.71 -3.02
N PHE A 10 -13.11 21.48 -3.86
CA PHE A 10 -12.44 20.18 -3.94
C PHE A 10 -11.79 19.80 -2.60
N ASN A 11 -11.08 20.73 -1.96
CA ASN A 11 -10.49 20.48 -0.64
C ASN A 11 -11.55 20.19 0.43
N LEU A 12 -12.66 20.93 0.43
CA LEU A 12 -13.80 20.65 1.30
C LEU A 12 -14.38 19.25 1.03
N ALA A 13 -14.58 18.87 -0.23
CA ALA A 13 -15.04 17.53 -0.59
C ALA A 13 -14.11 16.44 -0.05
N THR A 14 -12.78 16.61 -0.18
CA THR A 14 -11.82 15.65 0.36
C THR A 14 -11.86 15.54 1.88
N ALA A 15 -12.11 16.65 2.59
CA ALA A 15 -12.28 16.63 4.04
C ALA A 15 -13.59 15.91 4.45
N LEU A 16 -14.69 16.21 3.76
CA LEU A 16 -16.00 15.55 3.97
C LEU A 16 -15.92 14.03 3.72
N ILE A 17 -15.18 13.59 2.71
CA ILE A 17 -14.90 12.16 2.48
C ILE A 17 -14.16 11.54 3.67
N ALA A 18 -13.18 12.25 4.22
CA ALA A 18 -12.41 11.76 5.36
C ALA A 18 -13.25 11.66 6.65
N THR A 19 -14.25 12.53 6.81
CA THR A 19 -15.19 12.51 7.95
C THR A 19 -16.42 11.60 7.74
N GLY A 20 -16.64 11.12 6.52
CA GLY A 20 -17.75 10.21 6.17
C GLY A 20 -19.03 10.90 5.67
N GLU A 21 -18.97 12.20 5.38
CA GLU A 21 -20.08 13.02 4.90
C GLU A 21 -20.21 12.97 3.36
N LEU A 22 -20.52 11.77 2.84
CA LEU A 22 -20.39 11.46 1.41
C LEU A 22 -21.34 12.27 0.51
N GLU A 23 -22.61 12.45 0.87
CA GLU A 23 -23.57 13.21 0.04
C GLU A 23 -23.20 14.69 -0.10
N GLU A 24 -22.66 15.29 0.97
CA GLU A 24 -22.18 16.66 0.91
C GLU A 24 -20.90 16.75 0.08
N ALA A 25 -19.99 15.77 0.22
CA ALA A 25 -18.80 15.67 -0.64
C ALA A 25 -19.17 15.60 -2.12
N LYS A 26 -20.20 14.81 -2.48
CA LYS A 26 -20.74 14.71 -3.84
C LYS A 26 -21.19 16.09 -4.35
N THR A 27 -21.98 16.79 -3.54
CA THR A 27 -22.47 18.14 -3.86
C THR A 27 -21.33 19.12 -4.12
N GLN A 28 -20.26 19.06 -3.32
CA GLN A 28 -19.07 19.89 -3.53
C GLN A 28 -18.29 19.52 -4.80
N LEU A 29 -18.19 18.23 -5.13
CA LEU A 29 -17.52 17.75 -6.36
C LEU A 29 -18.29 18.17 -7.62
N ASP A 30 -19.62 18.05 -7.62
CA ASP A 30 -20.47 18.47 -8.73
C ASP A 30 -20.38 19.99 -8.95
N ALA A 31 -20.44 20.77 -7.88
CA ALA A 31 -20.23 22.22 -7.94
C ALA A 31 -18.82 22.57 -8.43
N CYS A 32 -17.81 21.78 -8.03
CA CYS A 32 -16.43 21.97 -8.46
C CYS A 32 -16.26 21.76 -9.97
N ILE A 33 -16.81 20.66 -10.50
CA ILE A 33 -16.79 20.33 -11.92
C ILE A 33 -17.51 21.41 -12.75
N LYS A 34 -18.64 21.91 -12.25
CA LYS A 34 -19.38 23.00 -12.90
C LYS A 34 -18.58 24.32 -12.95
N LEU A 35 -17.83 24.64 -11.90
CA LEU A 35 -17.01 25.87 -11.84
C LEU A 35 -15.73 25.78 -12.65
N ASN A 36 -15.11 24.60 -12.69
CA ASN A 36 -13.89 24.35 -13.44
C ASN A 36 -13.91 22.94 -14.03
N PRO A 37 -14.40 22.77 -15.28
CA PRO A 37 -14.38 21.47 -15.97
C PRO A 37 -12.98 20.92 -16.19
N ALA A 38 -11.95 21.78 -16.13
CA ALA A 38 -10.55 21.35 -16.17
C ALA A 38 -10.04 20.88 -14.80
N LEU A 39 -10.85 20.74 -13.74
CA LEU A 39 -10.39 20.10 -12.51
C LEU A 39 -10.59 18.58 -12.54
N TRP A 40 -9.82 17.90 -13.39
CA TRP A 40 -9.92 16.46 -13.67
C TRP A 40 -9.90 15.56 -12.42
N LYS A 41 -9.21 15.97 -11.35
CA LYS A 41 -9.19 15.23 -10.06
C LYS A 41 -10.60 15.04 -9.48
N ALA A 42 -11.48 16.03 -9.66
CA ALA A 42 -12.85 15.98 -9.14
C ALA A 42 -13.67 14.86 -9.78
N TYR A 43 -13.44 14.55 -11.07
CA TYR A 43 -14.15 13.47 -11.76
C TYR A 43 -13.80 12.09 -11.20
N LEU A 44 -12.51 11.81 -11.00
CA LEU A 44 -12.08 10.53 -10.40
C LEU A 44 -12.57 10.42 -8.95
N THR A 45 -12.42 11.49 -8.15
CA THR A 45 -12.90 11.49 -6.76
C THR A 45 -14.42 11.27 -6.70
N ARG A 46 -15.20 11.85 -7.62
CA ARG A 46 -16.65 11.63 -7.72
C ARG A 46 -16.98 10.18 -8.09
N ALA A 47 -16.31 9.61 -9.08
CA ALA A 47 -16.51 8.22 -9.49
C ALA A 47 -16.15 7.19 -8.39
N GLN A 48 -15.24 7.57 -7.48
CA GLN A 48 -14.83 6.71 -6.35
C GLN A 48 -15.74 6.84 -5.12
N LEU A 49 -16.58 7.88 -5.06
CA LEU A 49 -17.37 8.20 -3.87
C LEU A 49 -18.48 7.18 -3.60
N HIS A 50 -19.14 6.73 -4.67
CA HIS A 50 -20.19 5.72 -4.62
C HIS A 50 -20.05 4.74 -5.77
N ARG A 51 -20.68 3.57 -5.63
CA ARG A 51 -20.87 2.65 -6.75
C ARG A 51 -21.88 3.27 -7.72
N CYS A 52 -21.51 3.48 -8.97
CA CYS A 52 -22.46 3.97 -9.98
C CYS A 52 -23.46 2.87 -10.39
N THR A 53 -24.62 3.29 -10.92
CA THR A 53 -25.68 2.39 -11.39
C THR A 53 -26.08 2.75 -12.82
N THR A 54 -26.90 1.92 -13.44
CA THR A 54 -27.47 2.16 -14.76
C THR A 54 -28.27 3.47 -14.86
N GLU A 55 -28.81 3.95 -13.74
CA GLU A 55 -29.58 5.19 -13.65
C GLU A 55 -28.73 6.41 -13.27
N SER A 56 -27.52 6.19 -12.75
CA SER A 56 -26.67 7.25 -12.19
C SER A 56 -25.20 6.98 -12.50
N HIS A 57 -24.79 7.32 -13.72
CA HIS A 57 -23.41 7.29 -14.20
C HIS A 57 -23.09 8.53 -15.05
N HIS A 58 -21.82 8.73 -15.41
CA HIS A 58 -21.32 9.86 -16.19
C HIS A 58 -20.47 9.43 -17.39
N LEU A 59 -20.58 8.17 -17.81
CA LEU A 59 -19.81 7.62 -18.95
C LEU A 59 -19.84 8.49 -20.21
N ASP A 60 -21.00 9.02 -20.60
CA ASP A 60 -21.12 9.85 -21.80
C ASP A 60 -20.36 11.18 -21.66
N ASP A 61 -20.55 11.88 -20.54
CA ASP A 61 -19.85 13.13 -20.23
C ASP A 61 -18.33 12.93 -20.17
N LEU A 62 -17.89 11.87 -19.49
CA LEU A 62 -16.47 11.54 -19.37
C LEU A 62 -15.86 11.14 -20.72
N THR A 63 -16.59 10.41 -21.55
CA THR A 63 -16.14 10.00 -22.89
C THR A 63 -16.06 11.21 -23.83
N ALA A 64 -17.05 12.10 -23.79
CA ALA A 64 -17.06 13.34 -24.57
C ALA A 64 -15.95 14.31 -24.14
N LEU A 65 -15.50 14.24 -22.88
CA LEU A 65 -14.40 15.07 -22.37
C LEU A 65 -13.03 14.65 -22.94
N LEU A 66 -12.80 13.35 -23.16
CA LEU A 66 -11.48 12.80 -23.55
C LEU A 66 -10.80 13.49 -24.74
N PRO A 67 -11.47 13.78 -25.88
CA PRO A 67 -10.83 14.43 -27.02
C PRO A 67 -10.30 15.84 -26.73
N SER A 68 -10.85 16.52 -25.72
CA SER A 68 -10.43 17.89 -25.36
C SER A 68 -9.15 17.93 -24.51
N LEU A 69 -8.79 16.81 -23.88
CA LEU A 69 -7.67 16.75 -22.94
C LEU A 69 -6.32 16.79 -23.65
N GLN A 70 -5.48 17.75 -23.28
CA GLN A 70 -4.19 17.98 -23.96
C GLN A 70 -3.01 17.31 -23.25
N ASP A 71 -3.09 17.11 -21.93
CA ASP A 71 -1.99 16.58 -21.12
C ASP A 71 -2.28 15.16 -20.60
N ASP A 72 -1.21 14.43 -20.33
CA ASP A 72 -1.28 13.04 -19.86
C ASP A 72 -1.90 12.90 -18.47
N THR A 73 -1.72 13.90 -17.61
CA THR A 73 -2.28 13.85 -16.25
C THR A 73 -3.79 13.92 -16.31
N SER A 74 -4.37 14.87 -17.05
CA SER A 74 -5.82 14.97 -17.19
C SER A 74 -6.42 13.73 -17.86
N ARG A 75 -5.77 13.20 -18.92
CA ARG A 75 -6.17 11.93 -19.57
C ARG A 75 -6.19 10.76 -18.60
N MET A 76 -5.15 10.62 -17.77
CA MET A 76 -5.09 9.58 -16.74
C MET A 76 -6.30 9.67 -15.80
N TYR A 77 -6.59 10.82 -15.20
CA TYR A 77 -7.68 10.94 -14.23
C TYR A 77 -9.06 10.63 -14.86
N VAL A 78 -9.32 11.09 -16.07
CA VAL A 78 -10.61 10.83 -16.77
C VAL A 78 -10.73 9.35 -17.17
N HIS A 79 -9.65 8.74 -17.66
CA HIS A 79 -9.64 7.31 -17.95
C HIS A 79 -9.83 6.45 -16.70
N LEU A 80 -9.22 6.81 -15.57
CA LEU A 80 -9.44 6.09 -14.31
C LEU A 80 -10.87 6.27 -13.77
N ALA A 81 -11.52 7.42 -14.02
CA ALA A 81 -12.92 7.63 -13.68
C ALA A 81 -13.83 6.73 -14.54
N LEU A 82 -13.60 6.69 -15.86
CA LEU A 82 -14.31 5.77 -16.77
C LEU A 82 -14.10 4.31 -16.36
N ALA A 83 -12.87 3.92 -16.04
CA ALA A 83 -12.56 2.58 -15.60
C ALA A 83 -13.37 2.16 -14.37
N LYS A 84 -13.51 3.07 -13.40
CA LYS A 84 -14.29 2.83 -12.18
C LYS A 84 -15.79 2.70 -12.47
N GLU A 85 -16.36 3.58 -13.30
CA GLU A 85 -17.79 3.51 -13.62
C GLU A 85 -18.12 2.28 -14.47
N TYR A 86 -17.29 1.91 -15.45
CA TYR A 86 -17.50 0.67 -16.22
C TYR A 86 -17.44 -0.57 -15.32
N GLU A 87 -16.55 -0.61 -14.33
CA GLU A 87 -16.47 -1.73 -13.39
C GLU A 87 -17.73 -1.84 -12.52
N ASP A 88 -18.23 -0.72 -12.00
CA ASP A 88 -19.41 -0.70 -11.15
C ASP A 88 -20.66 -1.27 -11.86
N LEU A 89 -20.75 -0.99 -13.18
CA LEU A 89 -21.76 -1.49 -14.11
C LEU A 89 -21.50 -2.93 -14.61
N GLY A 90 -20.37 -3.55 -14.24
CA GLY A 90 -20.01 -4.91 -14.64
C GLY A 90 -19.39 -5.04 -16.04
N HIS A 91 -19.05 -3.93 -16.69
CA HIS A 91 -18.38 -3.91 -17.99
C HIS A 91 -16.84 -3.98 -17.84
N TYR A 92 -16.35 -5.12 -17.35
CA TYR A 92 -14.95 -5.29 -16.94
C TYR A 92 -13.93 -5.12 -18.08
N ALA A 93 -14.21 -5.60 -19.29
CA ALA A 93 -13.30 -5.42 -20.43
C ALA A 93 -13.10 -3.93 -20.78
N ASN A 94 -14.18 -3.14 -20.78
CA ASN A 94 -14.11 -1.68 -20.99
C ASN A 94 -13.38 -0.99 -19.83
N SER A 95 -13.65 -1.42 -18.60
CA SER A 95 -12.94 -0.94 -17.41
C SER A 95 -11.44 -1.13 -17.57
N PHE A 96 -11.01 -2.34 -17.92
CA PHE A 96 -9.60 -2.67 -18.11
C PHE A 96 -8.95 -1.87 -19.23
N ALA A 97 -9.62 -1.76 -20.38
CA ALA A 97 -9.11 -0.95 -21.50
C ALA A 97 -8.85 0.51 -21.08
N HIS A 98 -9.70 1.08 -20.23
CA HIS A 98 -9.50 2.41 -19.68
C HIS A 98 -8.42 2.47 -18.59
N LEU A 99 -8.27 1.44 -17.76
CA LEU A 99 -7.14 1.35 -16.81
C LEU A 99 -5.80 1.40 -17.56
N VAL A 100 -5.63 0.57 -18.59
CA VAL A 100 -4.43 0.53 -19.43
C VAL A 100 -4.15 1.90 -20.05
N LYS A 101 -5.14 2.51 -20.72
CA LYS A 101 -4.96 3.83 -21.35
C LYS A 101 -4.60 4.92 -20.33
N GLY A 102 -5.28 4.95 -19.19
CA GLY A 102 -5.03 5.95 -18.15
C GLY A 102 -3.65 5.81 -17.51
N LYS A 103 -3.26 4.58 -17.18
CA LYS A 103 -1.95 4.29 -16.59
C LYS A 103 -0.81 4.51 -17.58
N ALA A 104 -0.96 4.11 -18.84
CA ALA A 104 0.03 4.35 -19.88
C ALA A 104 0.29 5.85 -20.12
N ALA A 105 -0.77 6.68 -20.14
CA ALA A 105 -0.63 8.13 -20.31
C ALA A 105 0.31 8.73 -19.25
N ALA A 106 0.10 8.41 -17.98
CA ALA A 106 0.94 8.92 -16.90
C ALA A 106 2.27 8.15 -16.70
N GLY A 107 2.39 6.95 -17.27
CA GLY A 107 3.59 6.12 -17.20
C GLY A 107 4.73 6.64 -18.09
N ALA A 108 4.41 7.16 -19.28
CA ALA A 108 5.41 7.59 -20.28
C ALA A 108 6.42 8.64 -19.76
N GLY A 109 6.02 9.48 -18.80
CA GLY A 109 6.88 10.52 -18.22
C GLY A 109 7.68 10.10 -16.98
N ARG A 110 7.58 8.85 -16.51
CA ARG A 110 8.07 8.44 -15.18
C ARG A 110 9.49 7.85 -15.14
N ASP A 111 10.15 7.63 -16.28
CA ASP A 111 11.47 6.97 -16.39
C ASP A 111 11.61 5.77 -15.45
N TYR A 112 10.58 4.92 -15.42
CA TYR A 112 10.56 3.74 -14.58
C TYR A 112 11.27 2.58 -15.28
N ASP A 113 12.14 1.91 -14.54
CA ASP A 113 12.89 0.75 -15.00
C ASP A 113 12.91 -0.29 -13.88
N ILE A 114 12.26 -1.42 -14.11
CA ILE A 114 12.23 -2.57 -13.20
C ILE A 114 13.63 -3.10 -12.88
N GLY A 115 14.60 -2.90 -13.77
CA GLY A 115 16.00 -3.26 -13.55
C GLY A 115 16.62 -2.53 -12.35
N ARG A 116 16.15 -1.31 -12.03
CA ARG A 116 16.60 -0.56 -10.84
C ARG A 116 16.08 -1.19 -9.56
N ASP A 117 14.85 -1.68 -9.56
CA ASP A 117 14.28 -2.41 -8.42
C ASP A 117 14.95 -3.78 -8.25
N ALA A 118 15.20 -4.50 -9.35
CA ALA A 118 15.91 -5.77 -9.32
C ALA A 118 17.32 -5.62 -8.74
N ALA A 119 18.09 -4.64 -9.22
CA ALA A 119 19.43 -4.34 -8.69
C ALA A 119 19.41 -3.95 -7.20
N LEU A 120 18.35 -3.27 -6.75
CA LEU A 120 18.16 -2.95 -5.33
C LEU A 120 17.95 -4.22 -4.50
N VAL A 121 17.08 -5.13 -4.96
CA VAL A 121 16.85 -6.41 -4.29
C VAL A 121 18.12 -7.26 -4.27
N ASP A 122 18.83 -7.37 -5.38
CA ASP A 122 20.11 -8.10 -5.46
C ASP A 122 21.14 -7.54 -4.47
N ALA A 123 21.26 -6.21 -4.37
CA ALA A 123 22.15 -5.55 -3.41
C ALA A 123 21.77 -5.83 -1.95
N LEU A 124 20.47 -5.87 -1.63
CA LEU A 124 19.98 -6.26 -0.29
C LEU A 124 20.35 -7.70 0.01
N GLU A 125 20.06 -8.62 -0.91
CA GLU A 125 20.35 -10.04 -0.70
C GLU A 125 21.85 -10.29 -0.48
N GLU A 126 22.69 -9.75 -1.36
CA GLU A 126 24.13 -9.94 -1.30
C GLU A 126 24.72 -9.37 0.00
N ALA A 127 24.31 -8.16 0.37
CA ALA A 127 24.79 -7.52 1.59
C ALA A 127 24.43 -8.33 2.85
N PHE A 128 23.21 -8.90 2.91
CA PHE A 128 22.79 -9.67 4.08
C PHE A 128 23.28 -11.13 4.09
N LYS A 129 23.54 -11.73 2.93
CA LYS A 129 24.16 -13.07 2.82
C LYS A 129 25.61 -13.06 3.31
N THR A 130 26.34 -11.98 3.03
CA THR A 130 27.77 -11.85 3.37
C THR A 130 28.03 -11.19 4.72
N ALA A 131 27.05 -10.46 5.27
CA ALA A 131 27.23 -9.73 6.51
C ALA A 131 27.39 -10.66 7.73
N ALA A 132 28.53 -10.55 8.39
CA ALA A 132 28.81 -11.22 9.66
C ALA A 132 27.74 -10.92 10.73
N SER A 133 27.63 -11.82 11.70
CA SER A 133 26.87 -11.56 12.92
C SER A 133 27.53 -10.42 13.70
N GLY A 134 26.81 -9.32 13.86
CA GLY A 134 27.22 -8.19 14.68
C GLY A 134 26.71 -8.31 16.13
N PRO A 135 27.11 -7.38 17.02
CA PRO A 135 26.47 -7.24 18.32
C PRO A 135 24.95 -7.02 18.17
N PRO A 136 24.14 -7.44 19.15
CA PRO A 136 22.69 -7.30 19.07
C PRO A 136 22.27 -5.82 19.00
N GLY A 137 21.20 -5.55 18.27
CA GLY A 137 20.59 -4.21 18.21
C GLY A 137 19.89 -3.79 19.51
N ASN A 138 19.09 -2.73 19.43
CA ASN A 138 18.34 -2.20 20.56
C ASN A 138 17.23 -3.17 20.98
N PRO A 139 17.20 -3.69 22.22
CA PRO A 139 16.24 -4.70 22.66
C PRO A 139 14.84 -4.15 22.95
N SER A 140 14.51 -2.92 22.55
CA SER A 140 13.15 -2.37 22.70
C SER A 140 12.11 -3.30 22.05
N PRO A 141 11.09 -3.77 22.80
CA PRO A 141 10.00 -4.57 22.25
C PRO A 141 8.84 -3.71 21.71
N GLU A 142 8.94 -2.39 21.83
CA GLU A 142 7.84 -1.47 21.54
C GLU A 142 7.36 -1.53 20.08
N PRO A 143 8.24 -1.56 19.06
CA PRO A 143 7.80 -1.46 17.67
C PRO A 143 7.17 -2.76 17.15
N ILE A 144 6.03 -2.62 16.50
CA ILE A 144 5.37 -3.64 15.69
C ILE A 144 5.34 -3.14 14.25
N PHE A 145 5.94 -3.86 13.33
CA PHE A 145 5.95 -3.53 11.91
C PHE A 145 4.90 -4.37 11.18
N VAL A 146 4.09 -3.72 10.35
CA VAL A 146 3.22 -4.41 9.40
C VAL A 146 3.69 -4.08 7.98
N ILE A 147 4.15 -5.11 7.28
CA ILE A 147 4.79 -5.03 5.97
C ILE A 147 4.05 -5.87 4.94
N GLY A 148 4.42 -5.73 3.67
CA GLY A 148 3.89 -6.52 2.56
C GLY A 148 3.80 -5.68 1.30
N MET A 149 3.17 -6.20 0.27
CA MET A 149 2.82 -5.39 -0.90
C MET A 149 1.77 -4.34 -0.53
N PRO A 150 1.85 -3.10 -1.04
CA PRO A 150 0.70 -2.19 -0.99
C PRO A 150 -0.54 -2.89 -1.55
N ARG A 151 -1.72 -2.54 -1.02
CA ARG A 151 -3.01 -3.14 -1.43
C ARG A 151 -3.13 -4.67 -1.18
N SER A 152 -2.25 -5.28 -0.39
CA SER A 152 -2.44 -6.67 0.06
C SER A 152 -3.40 -6.80 1.25
N GLY A 153 -3.85 -5.68 1.83
CA GLY A 153 -4.73 -5.65 3.00
C GLY A 153 -4.02 -5.33 4.32
N THR A 154 -2.78 -4.82 4.30
CA THR A 154 -1.98 -4.52 5.51
C THR A 154 -2.70 -3.60 6.50
N THR A 155 -3.60 -2.74 6.02
CA THR A 155 -4.46 -1.91 6.87
C THR A 155 -5.43 -2.73 7.74
N LEU A 156 -5.88 -3.90 7.27
CA LEU A 156 -6.69 -4.80 8.11
C LEU A 156 -5.87 -5.31 9.30
N VAL A 157 -4.63 -5.75 9.07
CA VAL A 157 -3.72 -6.19 10.14
C VAL A 157 -3.44 -5.05 11.11
N GLU A 158 -3.14 -3.85 10.61
CA GLU A 158 -3.01 -2.65 11.45
C GLU A 158 -4.24 -2.44 12.34
N ARG A 159 -5.46 -2.60 11.80
CA ARG A 159 -6.70 -2.43 12.58
C ARG A 159 -6.89 -3.51 13.63
N ILE A 160 -6.61 -4.78 13.30
CA ILE A 160 -6.67 -5.89 14.25
C ILE A 160 -5.76 -5.62 15.45
N VAL A 161 -4.51 -5.23 15.19
CA VAL A 161 -3.51 -5.03 16.25
C VAL A 161 -3.75 -3.73 17.02
N SER A 162 -4.07 -2.63 16.33
CA SER A 162 -4.33 -1.34 16.98
C SER A 162 -5.68 -1.25 17.70
N SER A 163 -6.56 -2.23 17.51
CA SER A 163 -7.75 -2.39 18.36
C SER A 163 -7.42 -2.91 19.77
N HIS A 164 -6.21 -3.45 19.98
CA HIS A 164 -5.75 -3.85 21.30
C HIS A 164 -5.40 -2.59 22.13
N PRO A 165 -5.84 -2.48 23.41
CA PRO A 165 -5.69 -1.26 24.21
C PRO A 165 -4.23 -0.84 24.45
N ASP A 166 -3.30 -1.79 24.49
CA ASP A 166 -1.87 -1.52 24.70
C ASP A 166 -1.10 -1.11 23.43
N VAL A 167 -1.76 -1.04 22.27
CA VAL A 167 -1.10 -0.72 20.99
C VAL A 167 -1.61 0.59 20.43
N TYR A 168 -0.66 1.50 20.16
CA TYR A 168 -0.92 2.73 19.43
C TYR A 168 -0.60 2.57 17.94
N SER A 169 -1.47 2.99 17.00
CA SER A 169 -1.10 3.02 15.58
C SER A 169 -0.41 4.34 15.24
N ALA A 170 0.84 4.25 14.75
CA ALA A 170 1.60 5.40 14.29
C ALA A 170 1.42 5.68 12.79
N GLY A 171 0.64 4.85 12.07
CA GLY A 171 0.43 4.97 10.63
C GLY A 171 1.64 4.54 9.79
N GLU A 172 1.83 5.21 8.65
CA GLU A 172 2.92 4.96 7.69
C GLU A 172 4.15 5.82 8.01
N LEU A 173 5.11 5.30 8.79
CA LEU A 173 6.30 6.07 9.17
C LEU A 173 7.43 5.95 8.14
N GLN A 174 7.94 7.09 7.68
CA GLN A 174 9.17 7.16 6.84
C GLN A 174 10.46 7.20 7.69
N ASN A 175 10.32 7.08 9.01
CA ASN A 175 11.36 7.28 10.00
C ASN A 175 12.53 6.30 9.84
N PHE A 176 12.25 5.00 9.68
CA PHE A 176 13.31 3.98 9.63
C PHE A 176 14.24 4.23 8.44
N GLY A 177 13.69 4.40 7.23
CA GLY A 177 14.48 4.69 6.03
C GLY A 177 15.28 5.99 6.15
N THR A 178 14.68 7.04 6.73
CA THR A 178 15.35 8.33 6.94
C THR A 178 16.52 8.23 7.92
N VAL A 179 16.35 7.53 9.04
CA VAL A 179 17.41 7.32 10.04
C VAL A 179 18.53 6.46 9.44
N LEU A 180 18.19 5.37 8.74
CA LEU A 180 19.15 4.52 8.06
C LEU A 180 20.00 5.31 7.06
N LYS A 181 19.35 6.09 6.18
CA LYS A 181 20.02 6.93 5.18
C LYS A 181 20.97 7.96 5.82
N ARG A 182 20.53 8.61 6.90
CA ARG A 182 21.35 9.60 7.61
C ARG A 182 22.57 8.95 8.26
N MET A 183 22.36 7.83 8.96
CA MET A 183 23.44 7.15 9.68
C MET A 183 24.45 6.49 8.74
N SER A 184 24.01 5.97 7.60
CA SER A 184 24.91 5.40 6.59
C SER A 184 25.86 6.44 5.99
N GLY A 185 25.53 7.74 6.10
CA GLY A 185 26.31 8.82 5.48
C GLY A 185 26.25 8.82 3.95
N SER A 186 25.31 8.08 3.35
CA SER A 186 25.08 8.12 1.91
C SER A 186 24.50 9.47 1.49
N THR A 187 25.06 10.07 0.44
CA THR A 187 24.67 11.38 -0.08
C THR A 187 23.92 11.30 -1.42
N THR A 188 23.65 10.09 -1.91
CA THR A 188 22.86 9.88 -3.13
C THR A 188 21.39 10.27 -2.88
N ALA A 189 20.67 10.63 -3.95
CA ALA A 189 19.32 11.15 -3.84
C ALA A 189 18.27 10.14 -3.31
N PRO A 190 18.26 8.85 -3.71
CA PRO A 190 17.30 7.89 -3.17
C PRO A 190 17.54 7.59 -1.68
N ILE A 191 16.47 7.41 -0.91
CA ILE A 191 16.57 7.02 0.52
C ILE A 191 17.19 5.64 0.69
N LEU A 192 16.97 4.73 -0.26
CA LEU A 192 17.56 3.40 -0.28
C LEU A 192 18.06 3.09 -1.69
N ASP A 193 19.31 2.72 -1.77
CA ASP A 193 20.05 2.33 -2.96
C ASP A 193 21.27 1.49 -2.55
N ALA A 194 22.03 1.00 -3.53
CA ALA A 194 23.20 0.16 -3.27
C ALA A 194 24.24 0.84 -2.34
N ASP A 195 24.52 2.14 -2.53
CA ASP A 195 25.46 2.90 -1.68
C ASP A 195 24.97 2.95 -0.23
N THR A 196 23.68 3.25 -0.02
CA THR A 196 23.06 3.25 1.31
C THR A 196 23.15 1.86 1.95
N ILE A 197 22.84 0.79 1.19
CA ILE A 197 22.87 -0.59 1.70
C ILE A 197 24.28 -0.97 2.15
N THR A 198 25.28 -0.81 1.28
CA THR A 198 26.67 -1.17 1.57
C THR A 198 27.18 -0.43 2.80
N LYS A 199 26.99 0.89 2.87
CA LYS A 199 27.44 1.68 4.04
C LYS A 199 26.70 1.32 5.31
N SER A 200 25.42 0.96 5.20
CA SER A 200 24.60 0.60 6.36
C SER A 200 25.06 -0.69 7.06
N MET A 201 25.76 -1.59 6.36
CA MET A 201 26.26 -2.83 6.95
C MET A 201 27.33 -2.63 8.02
N HIS A 202 27.92 -1.43 8.09
CA HIS A 202 28.95 -1.08 9.07
C HIS A 202 28.42 -0.29 10.27
N LEU A 203 27.10 -0.08 10.35
CA LEU A 203 26.49 0.68 11.44
C LEU A 203 26.46 -0.11 12.76
N ASP A 204 26.46 0.63 13.87
CA ASP A 204 26.03 0.09 15.16
C ASP A 204 24.51 -0.13 15.12
N TRP A 205 24.10 -1.40 15.05
CA TRP A 205 22.69 -1.81 15.05
C TRP A 205 21.92 -1.29 16.27
N ALA A 206 22.55 -1.23 17.44
CA ALA A 206 21.93 -0.76 18.65
C ALA A 206 21.70 0.76 18.58
N GLU A 207 22.62 1.50 17.98
CA GLU A 207 22.44 2.93 17.75
C GLU A 207 21.34 3.21 16.73
N LEU A 208 21.31 2.48 15.62
CA LEU A 208 20.24 2.57 14.62
C LEU A 208 18.86 2.33 15.24
N GLY A 209 18.73 1.27 16.04
CA GLY A 209 17.49 0.98 16.76
C GLY A 209 17.09 2.06 17.76
N ARG A 210 18.05 2.63 18.51
CA ARG A 210 17.80 3.77 19.43
C ARG A 210 17.31 5.01 18.69
N HIS A 211 17.97 5.39 17.59
CA HIS A 211 17.59 6.56 16.81
C HIS A 211 16.24 6.39 16.14
N TYR A 212 15.92 5.20 15.62
CA TYR A 212 14.59 4.91 15.09
C TYR A 212 13.51 5.14 16.17
N VAL A 213 13.62 4.45 17.32
CA VAL A 213 12.63 4.56 18.41
C VAL A 213 12.50 6.00 18.91
N ALA A 214 13.62 6.71 19.07
CA ALA A 214 13.59 8.12 19.47
C ALA A 214 12.87 9.00 18.44
N SER A 215 13.06 8.73 17.15
CA SER A 215 12.44 9.52 16.07
C SER A 215 10.91 9.35 16.00
N THR A 216 10.34 8.26 16.52
CA THR A 216 8.88 8.04 16.48
C THR A 216 8.14 8.71 17.63
N ARG A 217 8.84 9.11 18.71
CA ARG A 217 8.27 9.70 19.92
C ARG A 217 7.34 10.90 19.72
N PRO A 218 7.57 11.81 18.75
CA PRO A 218 6.62 12.88 18.48
C PRO A 218 5.22 12.38 18.12
N ALA A 219 5.11 11.21 17.49
CA ALA A 219 3.84 10.59 17.12
C ALA A 219 3.35 9.56 18.14
N THR A 220 4.27 8.81 18.77
CA THR A 220 3.96 7.65 19.62
C THR A 220 3.98 7.96 21.12
N GLY A 221 4.55 9.09 21.53
CA GLY A 221 4.86 9.34 22.93
C GLY A 221 5.67 8.19 23.53
N HIS A 222 5.38 7.84 24.78
CA HIS A 222 6.01 6.71 25.48
C HIS A 222 5.06 5.50 25.60
N THR A 223 4.29 5.23 24.55
CA THR A 223 3.38 4.07 24.53
C THR A 223 4.16 2.76 24.67
N PRO A 224 3.65 1.77 25.44
CA PRO A 224 4.32 0.49 25.63
C PRO A 224 4.55 -0.28 24.33
N ARG A 225 3.64 -0.15 23.36
CA ARG A 225 3.74 -0.71 22.01
C ARG A 225 3.22 0.30 21.00
N PHE A 226 3.89 0.40 19.87
CA PHE A 226 3.38 1.17 18.73
C PHE A 226 3.52 0.38 17.43
N LEU A 227 2.60 0.62 16.52
CA LEU A 227 2.52 -0.04 15.23
C LEU A 227 2.95 0.93 14.11
N ASP A 228 3.96 0.53 13.35
CA ASP A 228 4.42 1.17 12.13
C ASP A 228 4.00 0.31 10.94
N LYS A 229 2.92 0.71 10.26
CA LYS A 229 2.44 0.03 9.06
C LYS A 229 2.85 0.85 7.88
N LEU A 230 3.98 0.49 7.28
CA LEU A 230 4.39 0.93 5.95
C LEU A 230 4.69 -0.32 5.13
N PRO A 231 3.90 -0.65 4.08
CA PRO A 231 4.07 -1.91 3.34
C PRO A 231 5.51 -2.12 2.85
N HIS A 232 6.11 -1.07 2.28
CA HIS A 232 7.49 -1.06 1.77
C HIS A 232 8.58 -1.27 2.83
N ASN A 233 8.26 -1.32 4.14
CA ASN A 233 9.22 -1.77 5.15
C ASN A 233 9.72 -3.20 4.91
N PHE A 234 9.12 -3.96 3.98
CA PHE A 234 9.70 -5.22 3.50
C PHE A 234 11.13 -5.05 2.90
N LEU A 235 11.43 -3.90 2.29
CA LEU A 235 12.79 -3.57 1.80
C LEU A 235 13.77 -3.38 2.97
N TYR A 236 13.26 -2.99 4.13
CA TYR A 236 14.04 -2.71 5.33
C TYR A 236 14.03 -3.84 6.36
N ALA A 237 13.30 -4.94 6.11
CA ALA A 237 13.04 -5.98 7.11
C ALA A 237 14.32 -6.59 7.69
N GLY A 238 15.35 -6.81 6.86
CA GLY A 238 16.65 -7.27 7.35
C GLY A 238 17.34 -6.27 8.29
N PHE A 239 17.29 -4.98 7.98
CA PHE A 239 17.84 -3.93 8.83
C PHE A 239 17.06 -3.80 10.14
N ILE A 240 15.72 -3.83 10.07
CA ILE A 240 14.83 -3.80 11.23
C ILE A 240 15.13 -5.00 12.14
N ALA A 241 15.26 -6.20 11.58
CA ALA A 241 15.54 -7.42 12.34
C ALA A 241 16.87 -7.36 13.10
N ARG A 242 17.91 -6.75 12.52
CA ARG A 242 19.22 -6.52 13.16
C ARG A 242 19.18 -5.39 14.18
N ALA A 243 18.58 -4.25 13.84
CA ALA A 243 18.55 -3.04 14.67
C ALA A 243 17.62 -3.15 15.88
N LEU A 244 16.54 -3.93 15.77
CA LEU A 244 15.50 -4.09 16.78
C LEU A 244 15.21 -5.59 17.00
N PRO A 245 16.08 -6.33 17.69
CA PRO A 245 15.96 -7.78 17.89
C PRO A 245 14.64 -8.24 18.52
N ASN A 246 13.97 -7.38 19.31
CA ASN A 246 12.71 -7.70 19.97
C ASN A 246 11.47 -7.11 19.29
N ALA A 247 11.64 -6.33 18.22
CA ALA A 247 10.51 -5.84 17.44
C ALA A 247 9.82 -6.99 16.69
N LYS A 248 8.52 -6.84 16.50
CA LYS A 248 7.66 -7.81 15.82
C LYS A 248 7.45 -7.36 14.39
N ILE A 249 7.60 -8.28 13.43
CA ILE A 249 7.40 -7.98 12.00
C ILE A 249 6.33 -8.93 11.49
N ILE A 250 5.23 -8.37 10.97
CA ILE A 250 4.12 -9.12 10.37
C ILE A 250 4.09 -8.79 8.89
N CYS A 251 4.21 -9.79 8.03
CA CYS A 251 4.08 -9.65 6.59
C CYS A 251 2.73 -10.21 6.13
N LEU A 252 1.89 -9.36 5.54
CA LEU A 252 0.65 -9.83 4.93
C LEU A 252 0.91 -10.29 3.50
N ARG A 253 0.58 -11.55 3.26
CA ARG A 253 0.60 -12.23 1.97
C ARG A 253 -0.84 -12.27 1.43
N ARG A 254 -1.04 -11.94 0.17
CA ARG A 254 -2.35 -12.00 -0.51
C ARG A 254 -2.14 -12.67 -1.85
N ASP A 255 -3.21 -13.23 -2.42
CA ASP A 255 -3.22 -13.71 -3.80
C ASP A 255 -2.45 -12.76 -4.75
N PRO A 256 -1.45 -13.25 -5.51
CA PRO A 256 -0.60 -12.41 -6.34
C PRO A 256 -1.38 -11.70 -7.44
N MET A 257 -2.39 -12.35 -8.04
CA MET A 257 -3.20 -11.76 -9.11
C MET A 257 -4.04 -10.58 -8.59
N ASP A 258 -4.74 -10.76 -7.48
CA ASP A 258 -5.49 -9.72 -6.80
C ASP A 258 -4.59 -8.59 -6.32
N THR A 259 -3.39 -8.91 -5.82
CA THR A 259 -2.42 -7.91 -5.35
C THR A 259 -1.94 -7.04 -6.51
N CYS A 260 -1.49 -7.66 -7.60
CA CYS A 260 -1.03 -6.95 -8.79
C CYS A 260 -2.14 -6.12 -9.43
N LEU A 261 -3.34 -6.68 -9.63
CA LEU A 261 -4.48 -5.93 -10.14
C LEU A 261 -4.84 -4.75 -9.22
N SER A 262 -4.83 -4.94 -7.90
CA SER A 262 -5.15 -3.88 -6.94
C SER A 262 -4.12 -2.75 -6.97
N ASN A 263 -2.84 -3.05 -7.15
CA ASN A 263 -1.78 -2.05 -7.31
C ASN A 263 -1.92 -1.31 -8.64
N PHE A 264 -2.06 -2.05 -9.75
CA PHE A 264 -2.24 -1.50 -11.08
C PHE A 264 -3.50 -0.62 -11.18
N ARG A 265 -4.55 -0.89 -10.41
CA ARG A 265 -5.76 -0.05 -10.40
C ARG A 265 -5.62 1.20 -9.54
N GLN A 266 -4.78 1.15 -8.52
CA GLN A 266 -4.65 2.24 -7.56
C GLN A 266 -3.88 3.40 -8.16
N LEU A 267 -4.43 4.60 -8.07
CA LEU A 267 -3.67 5.82 -8.26
C LEU A 267 -2.98 6.18 -6.93
N PHE A 268 -1.71 5.81 -6.79
CA PHE A 268 -0.90 6.17 -5.62
C PHE A 268 -0.46 7.64 -5.65
N ALA A 269 0.23 8.10 -4.60
CA ALA A 269 0.79 9.44 -4.55
C ALA A 269 1.72 9.69 -5.75
N GLN A 270 1.31 10.59 -6.64
CA GLN A 270 1.94 10.77 -7.96
C GLN A 270 3.40 11.23 -7.90
N SER A 271 3.79 11.90 -6.81
CA SER A 271 5.14 12.40 -6.55
C SER A 271 6.04 11.35 -5.89
N SER A 272 5.52 10.20 -5.49
CA SER A 272 6.30 9.16 -4.84
C SER A 272 6.87 8.21 -5.91
N PRO A 273 8.20 8.09 -6.02
CA PRO A 273 8.82 7.17 -6.99
C PRO A 273 8.59 5.69 -6.62
N TYR A 274 8.30 5.39 -5.34
CA TYR A 274 8.11 4.02 -4.84
C TYR A 274 6.91 3.27 -5.43
N TYR A 275 6.02 3.96 -6.16
CA TYR A 275 4.84 3.34 -6.76
C TYR A 275 4.86 3.39 -8.29
N ASN A 276 5.99 3.73 -8.90
CA ASN A 276 6.09 3.86 -10.36
C ASN A 276 5.82 2.53 -11.09
N TYR A 277 6.15 1.38 -10.49
CA TYR A 277 5.80 0.05 -11.03
C TYR A 277 4.29 -0.12 -11.29
N SER A 278 3.43 0.61 -10.56
CA SER A 278 1.98 0.47 -10.64
C SER A 278 1.34 1.06 -11.91
N PHE A 279 2.14 1.64 -12.81
CA PHE A 279 1.67 2.25 -14.05
C PHE A 279 1.72 1.29 -15.25
N ASP A 280 2.30 0.11 -15.08
CA ASP A 280 2.20 -0.99 -16.02
C ASP A 280 1.86 -2.28 -15.27
N LEU A 281 1.00 -3.11 -15.88
CA LEU A 281 0.52 -4.32 -15.23
C LEU A 281 1.65 -5.37 -15.08
N LEU A 282 2.50 -5.50 -16.10
CA LEU A 282 3.58 -6.49 -16.08
C LEU A 282 4.70 -6.04 -15.17
N ASP A 283 5.02 -4.74 -15.13
CA ASP A 283 5.97 -4.20 -14.15
C ASP A 283 5.47 -4.39 -12.72
N THR A 284 4.16 -4.24 -12.48
CA THR A 284 3.57 -4.60 -11.18
C THR A 284 3.80 -6.08 -10.86
N GLY A 285 3.63 -6.98 -11.83
CA GLY A 285 3.92 -8.41 -11.69
C GLY A 285 5.40 -8.68 -11.38
N ARG A 286 6.32 -8.05 -12.12
CA ARG A 286 7.76 -8.19 -11.89
C ARG A 286 8.17 -7.68 -10.51
N TYR A 287 7.62 -6.54 -10.08
CA TYR A 287 7.86 -6.00 -8.74
C TYR A 287 7.33 -6.95 -7.65
N TYR A 288 6.18 -7.60 -7.89
CA TYR A 288 5.68 -8.63 -6.98
C TYR A 288 6.62 -9.84 -6.89
N VAL A 289 7.20 -10.30 -8.01
CA VAL A 289 8.22 -11.38 -8.01
C VAL A 289 9.43 -10.98 -7.16
N LEU A 290 9.92 -9.74 -7.30
CA LEU A 290 11.00 -9.22 -6.48
C LEU A 290 10.65 -9.19 -4.98
N PHE A 291 9.43 -8.77 -4.64
CA PHE A 291 8.92 -8.83 -3.27
C PHE A 291 8.89 -10.28 -2.74
N ASP A 292 8.41 -11.22 -3.55
CA ASP A 292 8.31 -12.62 -3.16
C ASP A 292 9.68 -13.24 -2.84
N HIS A 293 10.64 -13.05 -3.75
CA HIS A 293 12.01 -13.51 -3.59
C HIS A 293 12.66 -12.90 -2.34
N LEU A 294 12.53 -11.58 -2.17
CA LEU A 294 13.12 -10.89 -1.03
C LEU A 294 12.53 -11.36 0.30
N MET A 295 11.21 -11.60 0.36
CA MET A 295 10.59 -12.18 1.55
C MET A 295 11.05 -13.61 1.84
N ALA A 296 11.27 -14.42 0.80
CA ALA A 296 11.86 -15.75 0.97
C ALA A 296 13.28 -15.67 1.55
N THR A 297 14.09 -14.71 1.09
CA THR A 297 15.42 -14.41 1.65
C THR A 297 15.32 -14.00 3.13
N TRP A 298 14.40 -13.11 3.50
CA TRP A 298 14.21 -12.72 4.89
C TRP A 298 13.74 -13.84 5.79
N ARG A 299 12.85 -14.71 5.31
CA ARG A 299 12.41 -15.90 6.05
C ARG A 299 13.57 -16.85 6.33
N HIS A 300 14.48 -17.02 5.37
CA HIS A 300 15.66 -17.87 5.53
C HIS A 300 16.68 -17.28 6.51
N LEU A 301 16.98 -15.98 6.39
CA LEU A 301 18.00 -15.32 7.21
C LEU A 301 17.53 -14.98 8.63
N PHE A 302 16.22 -14.80 8.83
CA PHE A 302 15.63 -14.38 10.10
C PHE A 302 14.46 -15.31 10.51
N PRO A 303 14.72 -16.62 10.73
CA PRO A 303 13.68 -17.56 11.10
C PRO A 303 12.96 -17.11 12.36
N ASN A 304 11.63 -17.25 12.39
CA ASN A 304 10.74 -16.85 13.49
C ASN A 304 10.71 -15.34 13.82
N ARG A 305 11.40 -14.48 13.05
CA ARG A 305 11.36 -13.02 13.25
C ARG A 305 10.22 -12.34 12.50
N ILE A 306 9.74 -12.95 11.43
CA ILE A 306 8.67 -12.43 10.58
C ILE A 306 7.52 -13.42 10.60
N LEU A 307 6.34 -12.96 11.02
CA LEU A 307 5.10 -13.70 10.86
C LEU A 307 4.51 -13.41 9.48
N GLU A 308 4.49 -14.39 8.58
CA GLU A 308 3.71 -14.30 7.35
C GLU A 308 2.27 -14.76 7.60
N ILE A 309 1.28 -13.97 7.20
CA ILE A 309 -0.14 -14.32 7.30
C ILE A 309 -0.85 -14.13 5.96
N GLY A 310 -1.71 -15.08 5.58
CA GLY A 310 -2.51 -15.01 4.37
C GLY A 310 -3.75 -14.13 4.53
N TYR A 311 -3.98 -13.19 3.60
CA TYR A 311 -5.15 -12.32 3.58
C TYR A 311 -6.44 -13.13 3.46
N GLU A 312 -6.47 -14.11 2.55
CA GLU A 312 -7.61 -14.96 2.28
C GLU A 312 -8.01 -15.79 3.52
N GLU A 313 -7.01 -16.31 4.25
CA GLU A 313 -7.19 -17.00 5.52
C GLU A 313 -7.71 -16.04 6.59
N LEU A 314 -7.11 -14.85 6.69
CA LEU A 314 -7.48 -13.83 7.66
C LEU A 314 -8.93 -13.35 7.49
N VAL A 315 -9.42 -13.18 6.27
CA VAL A 315 -10.83 -12.76 6.05
C VAL A 315 -11.82 -13.93 6.08
N THR A 316 -11.35 -15.17 5.99
CA THR A 316 -12.19 -16.38 6.09
C THR A 316 -12.36 -16.81 7.55
N SER A 317 -11.31 -16.70 8.34
CA SER A 317 -11.28 -17.06 9.77
C SER A 317 -10.69 -15.93 10.63
N PRO A 318 -11.38 -14.78 10.76
CA PRO A 318 -10.81 -13.58 11.35
C PRO A 318 -10.31 -13.74 12.78
N GLU A 319 -11.05 -14.46 13.63
CA GLU A 319 -10.63 -14.68 15.01
C GLU A 319 -9.35 -15.51 15.11
N SER A 320 -9.25 -16.60 14.34
CA SER A 320 -8.04 -17.44 14.31
C SER A 320 -6.82 -16.64 13.85
N GLY A 321 -6.96 -15.87 12.77
CA GLY A 321 -5.87 -15.03 12.26
C GLY A 321 -5.50 -13.90 13.23
N ALA A 322 -6.49 -13.26 13.85
CA ALA A 322 -6.26 -12.23 14.86
C ALA A 322 -5.52 -12.79 16.08
N ARG A 323 -5.92 -13.96 16.59
CA ARG A 323 -5.24 -14.64 17.71
C ARG A 323 -3.79 -14.92 17.38
N GLN A 324 -3.52 -15.50 16.21
CA GLN A 324 -2.16 -15.77 15.74
C GLN A 324 -1.30 -14.49 15.70
N ILE A 325 -1.84 -13.38 15.20
CA ILE A 325 -1.14 -12.09 15.15
C ILE A 325 -0.85 -11.56 16.57
N VAL A 326 -1.86 -11.53 17.43
CA VAL A 326 -1.79 -10.99 18.81
C VAL A 326 -0.81 -11.81 19.64
N ASP A 327 -0.87 -13.14 19.56
CA ASP A 327 0.03 -14.06 20.23
C ASP A 327 1.47 -13.88 19.77
N PHE A 328 1.70 -13.77 18.44
CA PHE A 328 3.02 -13.46 17.90
C PHE A 328 3.57 -12.13 18.43
N CYS A 329 2.68 -11.14 18.61
CA CYS A 329 3.03 -9.85 19.19
C CYS A 329 3.35 -9.93 20.70
N GLY A 330 3.07 -11.05 21.37
CA GLY A 330 3.22 -11.21 22.81
C GLY A 330 2.19 -10.39 23.60
N LEU A 331 1.00 -10.19 23.03
CA LEU A 331 -0.11 -9.46 23.63
C LEU A 331 -1.15 -10.45 24.17
N GLY A 332 -1.92 -10.04 25.18
CA GLY A 332 -3.09 -10.80 25.62
C GLY A 332 -4.23 -10.71 24.59
N TRP A 333 -5.10 -11.72 24.54
CA TRP A 333 -6.29 -11.61 23.69
C TRP A 333 -7.22 -10.48 24.18
N HIS A 334 -7.76 -9.71 23.23
CA HIS A 334 -8.79 -8.72 23.48
C HIS A 334 -9.85 -8.76 22.37
N ASP A 335 -11.13 -8.81 22.70
CA ASP A 335 -12.22 -9.03 21.73
C ASP A 335 -12.31 -7.94 20.64
N ASN A 336 -11.91 -6.70 20.97
CA ASN A 336 -11.81 -5.61 20.00
C ASN A 336 -10.93 -5.94 18.77
N CYS A 337 -10.00 -6.89 18.87
CA CYS A 337 -9.12 -7.28 17.76
C CYS A 337 -9.87 -7.85 16.56
N VAL A 338 -11.11 -8.34 16.73
CA VAL A 338 -11.98 -8.79 15.63
C VAL A 338 -13.13 -7.83 15.32
N GLN A 339 -13.33 -6.80 16.14
CA GLN A 339 -14.33 -5.75 15.96
C GLN A 339 -13.67 -4.48 15.39
N THR A 340 -12.98 -4.64 14.27
CA THR A 340 -12.13 -3.59 13.69
C THR A 340 -12.91 -2.37 13.20
N GLU A 341 -14.21 -2.52 12.91
CA GLU A 341 -15.14 -1.45 12.56
C GLU A 341 -15.37 -0.44 13.70
N HIS A 342 -15.19 -0.86 14.95
CA HIS A 342 -15.38 -0.01 16.14
C HIS A 342 -14.13 0.80 16.51
N ASN A 343 -12.98 0.53 15.88
CA ASN A 343 -11.73 1.17 16.25
C ASN A 343 -11.76 2.67 15.87
N PRO A 344 -11.64 3.60 16.84
CA PRO A 344 -11.84 5.02 16.61
C PRO A 344 -10.61 5.70 16.00
N GLN A 345 -9.47 5.01 15.89
CA GLN A 345 -8.24 5.63 15.41
C GLN A 345 -8.33 5.98 13.91
N PRO A 346 -7.81 7.15 13.51
CA PRO A 346 -7.81 7.57 12.11
C PRO A 346 -6.90 6.67 11.26
N VAL A 347 -7.30 6.44 10.01
CA VAL A 347 -6.51 5.70 9.02
C VAL A 347 -6.37 6.56 7.77
N ALA A 348 -5.16 7.08 7.52
CA ALA A 348 -4.86 7.94 6.38
C ALA A 348 -4.29 7.15 5.19
N THR A 349 -5.00 6.11 4.74
CA THR A 349 -4.54 5.23 3.66
C THR A 349 -5.57 5.16 2.53
N ALA A 350 -5.15 4.70 1.34
CA ALA A 350 -6.06 4.42 0.22
C ALA A 350 -7.12 3.33 0.52
N SER A 351 -7.03 2.64 1.66
CA SER A 351 -8.03 1.66 2.13
C SER A 351 -8.95 2.20 3.23
N SER A 352 -8.89 3.49 3.59
CA SER A 352 -9.62 4.07 4.72
C SER A 352 -11.14 3.81 4.72
N VAL A 353 -11.79 3.86 3.56
CA VAL A 353 -13.23 3.55 3.43
C VAL A 353 -13.49 2.05 3.63
N GLN A 354 -12.61 1.18 3.14
CA GLN A 354 -12.79 -0.28 3.18
C GLN A 354 -12.70 -0.83 4.60
N VAL A 355 -11.83 -0.25 5.44
CA VAL A 355 -11.57 -0.74 6.81
C VAL A 355 -12.55 -0.22 7.86
N ARG A 356 -13.53 0.60 7.46
CA ARG A 356 -14.67 1.00 8.31
C ARG A 356 -15.83 0.03 8.24
N ALA A 357 -15.80 -0.93 7.30
CA ALA A 357 -16.75 -2.02 7.24
C ALA A 357 -16.23 -3.23 8.05
N PRO A 358 -17.12 -4.12 8.53
CA PRO A 358 -16.71 -5.39 9.12
C PRO A 358 -15.81 -6.21 8.20
N ILE A 359 -14.97 -7.07 8.77
CA ILE A 359 -14.08 -7.95 8.01
C ILE A 359 -14.91 -8.82 7.05
N HIS A 360 -14.59 -8.74 5.75
CA HIS A 360 -15.39 -9.41 4.72
C HIS A 360 -14.53 -9.95 3.56
N ARG A 361 -15.06 -10.96 2.87
CA ARG A 361 -14.39 -11.67 1.77
C ARG A 361 -14.54 -10.97 0.41
N GLY A 362 -15.12 -9.77 0.36
CA GLY A 362 -15.54 -9.10 -0.87
C GLY A 362 -14.41 -8.58 -1.77
N PHE A 363 -13.15 -8.75 -1.36
CA PHE A 363 -11.97 -8.45 -2.15
C PHE A 363 -11.20 -9.69 -2.61
N VAL A 364 -11.65 -10.89 -2.25
CA VAL A 364 -11.01 -12.15 -2.67
C VAL A 364 -11.44 -12.51 -4.09
N GLN A 365 -10.50 -12.90 -4.93
CA GLN A 365 -10.68 -13.32 -6.32
C GLN A 365 -11.34 -12.26 -7.22
N ARG A 366 -11.11 -10.97 -6.96
CA ARG A 366 -11.62 -9.90 -7.85
C ARG A 366 -10.97 -9.93 -9.22
N TRP A 367 -9.74 -10.43 -9.30
CA TRP A 367 -9.03 -10.62 -10.55
C TRP A 367 -9.77 -11.50 -11.55
N LYS A 368 -10.65 -12.41 -11.09
CA LYS A 368 -11.45 -13.29 -11.97
C LYS A 368 -12.39 -12.52 -12.89
N HIS A 369 -12.80 -11.32 -12.53
CA HIS A 369 -13.58 -10.45 -13.43
C HIS A 369 -12.78 -9.94 -14.64
N TYR A 370 -11.44 -10.05 -14.58
CA TYR A 370 -10.47 -9.62 -15.59
C TYR A 370 -9.61 -10.80 -16.07
N GLU A 371 -10.10 -12.04 -15.94
CA GLU A 371 -9.31 -13.25 -16.19
C GLU A 371 -8.67 -13.26 -17.58
N ASN A 372 -9.38 -12.80 -18.60
CA ASN A 372 -8.86 -12.76 -19.97
C ASN A 372 -7.77 -11.71 -20.14
N GLU A 373 -7.98 -10.52 -19.56
CA GLU A 373 -7.07 -9.40 -19.63
C GLU A 373 -5.79 -9.62 -18.81
N LEU A 374 -5.86 -10.45 -17.77
CA LEU A 374 -4.76 -10.73 -16.86
C LEU A 374 -3.93 -11.98 -17.23
N ARG A 375 -4.23 -12.67 -18.34
CA ARG A 375 -3.43 -13.83 -18.78
C ARG A 375 -1.93 -13.55 -18.86
N PRO A 376 -1.46 -12.42 -19.44
CA PRO A 376 -0.02 -12.13 -19.49
C PRO A 376 0.63 -12.01 -18.10
N LEU A 377 -0.10 -11.48 -17.11
CA LEU A 377 0.36 -11.43 -15.73
C LEU A 377 0.41 -12.83 -15.11
N GLN A 378 -0.60 -13.66 -15.38
CA GLN A 378 -0.67 -15.03 -14.90
C GLN A 378 0.52 -15.85 -15.40
N ASP A 379 0.85 -15.72 -16.70
CA ASP A 379 1.99 -16.41 -17.32
C ASP A 379 3.31 -15.93 -16.71
N LEU A 380 3.49 -14.61 -16.54
CA LEU A 380 4.68 -14.03 -15.90
C LEU A 380 4.91 -14.57 -14.48
N LEU A 381 3.86 -14.66 -13.67
CA LEU A 381 3.97 -15.17 -12.31
C LEU A 381 4.31 -16.67 -12.28
N ARG A 382 3.71 -17.47 -13.17
CA ARG A 382 4.01 -18.91 -13.32
C ARG A 382 5.44 -19.15 -13.76
N GLU A 383 5.94 -18.36 -14.71
CA GLU A 383 7.34 -18.43 -15.16
C GLU A 383 8.32 -18.15 -14.01
N ALA A 384 7.92 -17.31 -13.05
CA ALA A 384 8.67 -17.04 -11.83
C ALA A 384 8.46 -18.09 -10.71
N GLY A 385 7.69 -19.15 -10.94
CA GLY A 385 7.40 -20.19 -9.94
C GLY A 385 6.38 -19.77 -8.88
N ILE A 386 5.64 -18.70 -9.11
CA ILE A 386 4.56 -18.23 -8.23
C ILE A 386 3.24 -18.71 -8.84
N ASP A 387 2.69 -19.79 -8.30
CA ASP A 387 1.43 -20.34 -8.78
C ASP A 387 0.25 -19.43 -8.41
N PRO A 388 -0.40 -18.78 -9.38
CA PRO A 388 -1.66 -18.12 -9.13
C PRO A 388 -2.72 -19.21 -8.85
N PRO A 389 -3.67 -18.98 -7.93
CA PRO A 389 -4.65 -19.98 -7.53
C PRO A 389 -5.37 -20.49 -8.77
N ASN A 390 -5.46 -21.83 -8.85
CA ASN A 390 -6.01 -22.54 -9.99
C ASN A 390 -7.41 -21.98 -10.35
N PRO A 391 -7.72 -21.78 -11.65
CA PRO A 391 -9.08 -21.59 -12.11
C PRO A 391 -9.82 -22.92 -11.98
N GLY A 392 -10.16 -23.28 -10.74
CA GLY A 392 -11.11 -24.35 -10.42
C GLY A 392 -12.54 -23.90 -10.64
#